data_AF-A0A017HST9-F1
#
_entry.id   AF-A0A017HST9-F1
#
_cell.length_a   1.000
_cell.length_b   1.000
_cell.length_c   1.000
_cell.angle_alpha   90.00
_cell.angle_beta   90.00
_cell.angle_gamma   90.00
#
_symmetry.space_group_name_H-M   'P 1'
#
loop_
_entity.id
_entity.type
_entity.pdbx_description
1 polymer ?
#
loop_
_entity_poly.entity_id
_entity_poly.type
_entity_poly.pdbx_seq_one_letter_code
_entity_poly.pdbx_strand_id
1 'polypeptide(L)'
;MPQIRDCGATLVELGHSERRTHFGETDETVGLKVAAALRNGLTPLICIGEHAEDKDAGRADAVLASEVTAALSPVAGAVDEVLLAYEPVWAIGETGVPAEPAYADERQARIAEVARGIMGRHVPVLYGGSVNPGNCEELVACPHIDGLFIGRSAWAAEGYLDILARVSRALSKEPTS
;
A
#
# COMPACT_ATOMS: atom_id res chain seq x y z
N MET A 1 8.42 12.29 -15.48
CA MET A 1 7.08 12.78 -15.11
C MET A 1 7.12 14.28 -14.81
N PRO A 2 7.53 15.13 -15.77
CA PRO A 2 7.77 16.55 -15.49
C PRO A 2 6.49 17.33 -15.18
N GLN A 3 5.39 17.07 -15.92
CA GLN A 3 4.12 17.77 -15.73
C GLN A 3 3.52 17.60 -14.32
N ILE A 4 3.64 16.39 -13.73
CA ILE A 4 3.15 16.11 -12.37
C ILE A 4 3.92 16.95 -11.34
N ARG A 5 5.24 17.01 -11.49
CA ARG A 5 6.12 17.80 -10.63
C ARG A 5 5.89 19.30 -10.80
N ASP A 6 5.65 19.76 -12.03
CA ASP A 6 5.38 21.18 -12.33
C ASP A 6 4.08 21.65 -11.67
N CYS A 7 3.11 20.76 -11.46
CA CYS A 7 1.89 21.02 -10.69
C CYS A 7 2.12 21.03 -9.16
N GLY A 8 3.35 20.81 -8.68
CA GLY A 8 3.69 20.82 -7.25
C GLY A 8 3.44 19.51 -6.50
N ALA A 9 3.09 18.43 -7.19
CA ALA A 9 2.94 17.12 -6.56
C ALA A 9 4.30 16.56 -6.12
N THR A 10 4.31 15.90 -4.96
CA THR A 10 5.49 15.23 -4.39
C THR A 10 5.34 13.71 -4.35
N LEU A 11 4.11 13.20 -4.42
CA LEU A 11 3.75 11.79 -4.39
C LEU A 11 3.05 11.40 -5.70
N VAL A 12 3.24 10.17 -6.17
CA VAL A 12 2.48 9.59 -7.27
C VAL A 12 2.08 8.15 -6.96
N GLU A 13 0.79 7.85 -7.10
CA GLU A 13 0.26 6.51 -6.96
C GLU A 13 0.46 5.72 -8.26
N LEU A 14 0.96 4.48 -8.14
CA LEU A 14 1.33 3.63 -9.26
C LEU A 14 0.83 2.20 -9.02
N GLY A 15 0.45 1.51 -10.10
CA GLY A 15 0.09 0.09 -10.01
C GLY A 15 -1.23 -0.21 -9.30
N HIS A 16 -2.11 0.79 -9.06
CA HIS A 16 -3.43 0.56 -8.47
C HIS A 16 -4.19 -0.54 -9.22
N SER A 17 -4.91 -1.37 -8.46
CA SER A 17 -5.66 -2.53 -8.98
C SER A 17 -6.49 -2.23 -10.24
N GLU A 18 -7.25 -1.12 -10.22
CA GLU A 18 -8.07 -0.66 -11.36
C GLU A 18 -7.22 -0.39 -12.62
N ARG A 19 -5.99 0.09 -12.47
CA ARG A 19 -5.08 0.33 -13.60
C ARG A 19 -4.59 -0.98 -14.21
N ARG A 20 -4.31 -1.97 -13.37
CA ARG A 20 -3.92 -3.32 -13.79
C ARG A 20 -5.07 -3.99 -14.54
N THR A 21 -6.28 -3.95 -13.97
CA THR A 21 -7.47 -4.60 -14.54
C THR A 21 -7.99 -3.92 -15.80
N HIS A 22 -8.09 -2.59 -15.83
CA HIS A 22 -8.79 -1.86 -16.90
C HIS A 22 -7.87 -1.21 -17.94
N PHE A 23 -6.59 -1.01 -17.62
CA PHE A 23 -5.66 -0.26 -18.48
C PHE A 23 -4.41 -1.06 -18.88
N GLY A 24 -4.36 -2.34 -18.54
CA GLY A 24 -3.29 -3.25 -18.97
C GLY A 24 -1.92 -2.94 -18.35
N GLU A 25 -1.92 -2.32 -17.17
CA GLU A 25 -0.69 -2.09 -16.41
C GLU A 25 -0.15 -3.42 -15.86
N THR A 26 1.09 -3.75 -16.21
CA THR A 26 1.79 -4.96 -15.76
C THR A 26 2.84 -4.63 -14.72
N ASP A 27 3.28 -5.65 -13.97
CA ASP A 27 4.40 -5.57 -13.02
C ASP A 27 5.64 -4.88 -13.58
N GLU A 28 6.02 -5.24 -14.82
CA GLU A 28 7.14 -4.63 -15.53
C GLU A 28 6.90 -3.12 -15.74
N THR A 29 5.71 -2.75 -16.23
CA THR A 29 5.39 -1.33 -16.45
C THR A 29 5.31 -0.53 -15.16
N VAL A 30 4.89 -1.14 -14.05
CA VAL A 30 4.90 -0.52 -12.72
C VAL A 30 6.35 -0.24 -12.30
N GLY A 31 7.25 -1.22 -12.37
CA GLY A 31 8.67 -1.03 -12.05
C GLY A 31 9.33 0.07 -12.89
N LEU A 32 9.03 0.15 -14.18
CA LEU A 32 9.50 1.23 -15.05
C LEU A 32 8.98 2.61 -14.61
N LYS A 33 7.71 2.70 -14.18
CA LYS A 33 7.12 3.94 -13.66
C LYS A 33 7.68 4.34 -12.31
N VAL A 34 7.97 3.38 -11.42
CA VAL A 34 8.64 3.63 -10.13
C VAL A 34 10.00 4.28 -10.37
N ALA A 35 10.82 3.69 -11.23
CA ALA A 35 12.11 4.28 -11.60
C ALA A 35 11.95 5.68 -12.23
N ALA A 36 10.91 5.89 -13.05
CA ALA A 36 10.63 7.19 -13.63
C ALA A 36 10.17 8.23 -12.59
N ALA A 37 9.39 7.85 -11.59
CA ALA A 37 8.94 8.73 -10.50
C ALA A 37 10.15 9.22 -9.70
N LEU A 38 11.02 8.30 -9.24
CA LEU A 38 12.22 8.64 -8.48
C LEU A 38 13.17 9.55 -9.27
N ARG A 39 13.43 9.27 -10.55
CA ARG A 39 14.26 10.14 -11.41
C ARG A 39 13.70 11.57 -11.55
N ASN A 40 12.43 11.78 -11.26
CA ASN A 40 11.78 13.10 -11.30
C ASN A 40 11.54 13.67 -9.89
N GLY A 41 12.10 13.07 -8.84
CA GLY A 41 11.94 13.54 -7.46
C GLY A 41 10.51 13.42 -6.94
N LEU A 42 9.75 12.44 -7.41
CA LEU A 42 8.44 12.06 -6.88
C LEU A 42 8.60 10.81 -6.03
N THR A 43 7.97 10.76 -4.87
CA THR A 43 7.83 9.55 -4.04
C THR A 43 6.75 8.66 -4.67
N PRO A 44 7.06 7.43 -5.10
CA PRO A 44 6.05 6.50 -5.58
C PRO A 44 5.33 5.83 -4.39
N LEU A 45 4.01 5.84 -4.43
CA LEU A 45 3.13 4.96 -3.64
C LEU A 45 2.71 3.80 -4.54
N ILE A 46 3.22 2.61 -4.27
CA ILE A 46 3.10 1.46 -5.17
C ILE A 46 2.04 0.51 -4.62
N CYS A 47 0.96 0.34 -5.37
CA CYS A 47 -0.09 -0.61 -5.03
C CYS A 47 0.27 -2.03 -5.46
N ILE A 48 0.04 -2.97 -4.53
CA ILE A 48 0.23 -4.40 -4.68
C ILE A 48 -0.94 -5.13 -4.01
N GLY A 49 -1.32 -6.29 -4.52
CA GLY A 49 -2.50 -6.97 -4.04
C GLY A 49 -2.83 -8.24 -4.81
N GLU A 50 -3.10 -9.31 -4.08
CA GLU A 50 -3.57 -10.57 -4.67
C GLU A 50 -5.08 -10.53 -4.97
N HIS A 51 -5.51 -11.33 -5.95
CA HIS A 51 -6.93 -11.55 -6.22
C HIS A 51 -7.52 -12.67 -5.32
N ALA A 52 -8.84 -12.79 -5.30
CA ALA A 52 -9.54 -13.83 -4.52
C ALA A 52 -9.05 -15.24 -4.88
N GLU A 53 -8.82 -15.50 -6.16
CA GLU A 53 -8.35 -16.78 -6.68
C GLU A 53 -6.95 -17.12 -6.19
N ASP A 54 -6.10 -16.11 -5.98
CA ASP A 54 -4.75 -16.30 -5.45
C ASP A 54 -4.79 -16.62 -3.96
N LYS A 55 -5.65 -15.94 -3.20
CA LYS A 55 -5.90 -16.24 -1.79
C LYS A 55 -6.46 -17.65 -1.62
N ASP A 56 -7.50 -18.00 -2.35
CA ASP A 56 -8.17 -19.30 -2.25
C ASP A 56 -7.26 -20.46 -2.69
N ALA A 57 -6.31 -20.19 -3.59
CA ALA A 57 -5.28 -21.14 -4.02
C ALA A 57 -4.05 -21.19 -3.09
N GLY A 58 -4.00 -20.40 -2.02
CA GLY A 58 -2.83 -20.33 -1.12
C GLY A 58 -1.59 -19.72 -1.77
N ARG A 59 -1.76 -18.88 -2.80
CA ARG A 59 -0.69 -18.24 -3.59
C ARG A 59 -0.47 -16.76 -3.26
N ALA A 60 -1.22 -16.19 -2.32
CA ALA A 60 -1.13 -14.77 -1.94
C ALA A 60 0.31 -14.28 -1.75
N ASP A 61 1.11 -14.98 -0.92
CA ASP A 61 2.50 -14.56 -0.67
C ASP A 61 3.39 -14.60 -1.91
N ALA A 62 3.18 -15.60 -2.78
CA ALA A 62 3.95 -15.71 -4.01
C ALA A 62 3.64 -14.57 -4.99
N VAL A 63 2.35 -14.21 -5.10
CA VAL A 63 1.91 -13.08 -5.92
C VAL A 63 2.46 -11.77 -5.37
N LEU A 64 2.26 -11.51 -4.08
CA LEU A 64 2.75 -10.29 -3.43
C LEU A 64 4.27 -10.15 -3.53
N ALA A 65 5.02 -11.23 -3.29
CA ALA A 65 6.48 -11.22 -3.44
C ALA A 65 6.92 -10.91 -4.89
N SER A 66 6.20 -11.44 -5.89
CA SER A 66 6.46 -11.15 -7.31
C SER A 66 6.22 -9.67 -7.63
N GLU A 67 5.08 -9.11 -7.22
CA GLU A 67 4.74 -7.71 -7.48
C GLU A 67 5.73 -6.75 -6.80
N VAL A 68 6.09 -7.00 -5.54
CA VAL A 68 7.10 -6.22 -4.80
C VAL A 68 8.46 -6.30 -5.50
N THR A 69 8.86 -7.51 -5.92
CA THR A 69 10.13 -7.73 -6.61
C THR A 69 10.19 -6.96 -7.92
N ALA A 70 9.14 -7.05 -8.74
CA ALA A 70 9.09 -6.36 -10.02
C ALA A 70 9.08 -4.84 -9.87
N ALA A 71 8.35 -4.32 -8.87
CA ALA A 71 8.26 -2.89 -8.63
C ALA A 71 9.58 -2.28 -8.10
N LEU A 72 10.29 -2.98 -7.21
CA LEU A 72 11.46 -2.44 -6.51
C LEU A 72 12.81 -2.80 -7.14
N SER A 73 12.92 -3.92 -7.88
CA SER A 73 14.20 -4.35 -8.48
C SER A 73 14.84 -3.28 -9.40
N PRO A 74 14.09 -2.52 -10.22
CA PRO A 74 14.65 -1.46 -11.06
C PRO A 74 15.27 -0.29 -10.28
N VAL A 75 14.98 -0.18 -8.99
CA VAL A 75 15.44 0.89 -8.09
C VAL A 75 16.18 0.33 -6.87
N ALA A 76 16.64 -0.93 -6.93
CA ALA A 76 17.44 -1.53 -5.88
C ALA A 76 18.67 -0.66 -5.57
N GLY A 77 18.84 -0.28 -4.30
CA GLY A 77 19.89 0.64 -3.85
C GLY A 77 19.56 2.13 -3.95
N ALA A 78 18.38 2.51 -4.45
CA ALA A 78 17.93 3.89 -4.39
C ALA A 78 17.73 4.33 -2.92
N VAL A 79 18.22 5.52 -2.60
CA VAL A 79 18.09 6.12 -1.26
C VAL A 79 16.80 6.94 -1.11
N ASP A 80 16.18 7.30 -2.24
CA ASP A 80 14.94 8.05 -2.29
C ASP A 80 13.78 7.28 -1.64
N GLU A 81 12.83 8.01 -1.08
CA GLU A 81 11.67 7.44 -0.42
C GLU A 81 10.76 6.70 -1.41
N VAL A 82 10.21 5.56 -0.98
CA VAL A 82 9.24 4.73 -1.68
C VAL A 82 8.25 4.23 -0.64
N LEU A 83 6.98 4.17 -1.00
CA LEU A 83 5.90 3.63 -0.16
C LEU A 83 5.23 2.47 -0.89
N LEU A 84 4.81 1.45 -0.14
CA LEU A 84 3.95 0.36 -0.64
C LEU A 84 2.53 0.56 -0.08
N ALA A 85 1.51 0.26 -0.87
CA ALA A 85 0.13 0.13 -0.45
C ALA A 85 -0.33 -1.30 -0.72
N TYR A 86 -0.61 -2.05 0.36
CA TYR A 86 -1.18 -3.38 0.25
C TYR A 86 -2.70 -3.30 0.12
N GLU A 87 -3.19 -3.66 -1.06
CA GLU A 87 -4.60 -3.61 -1.46
C GLU A 87 -5.10 -5.02 -1.80
N PRO A 88 -5.55 -5.82 -0.81
CA PRO A 88 -6.19 -7.11 -1.12
C PRO A 88 -7.35 -6.88 -2.09
N VAL A 89 -7.20 -7.30 -3.36
CA VAL A 89 -8.08 -6.83 -4.45
C VAL A 89 -9.52 -7.31 -4.25
N TRP A 90 -9.68 -8.43 -3.55
CA TRP A 90 -10.97 -8.99 -3.16
C TRP A 90 -11.66 -8.22 -2.01
N ALA A 91 -10.94 -7.34 -1.31
CA ALA A 91 -11.43 -6.56 -0.16
C ALA A 91 -11.70 -5.08 -0.48
N ILE A 92 -11.48 -4.65 -1.73
CA ILE A 92 -11.71 -3.27 -2.20
C ILE A 92 -12.98 -3.17 -3.06
N GLY A 93 -13.44 -1.95 -3.37
CA GLY A 93 -14.66 -1.70 -4.16
C GLY A 93 -15.98 -1.80 -3.37
N GLU A 94 -17.10 -1.43 -3.99
CA GLU A 94 -18.39 -1.23 -3.30
C GLU A 94 -18.87 -2.40 -2.44
N THR A 95 -18.57 -3.61 -2.87
CA THR A 95 -18.96 -4.86 -2.21
C THR A 95 -17.80 -5.56 -1.49
N GLY A 96 -16.62 -4.91 -1.41
CA GLY A 96 -15.42 -5.47 -0.80
C GLY A 96 -15.64 -5.75 0.69
N VAL A 97 -15.39 -6.99 1.11
CA VAL A 97 -15.40 -7.36 2.52
C VAL A 97 -14.06 -6.96 3.11
N PRO A 98 -14.01 -6.14 4.19
CA PRO A 98 -12.75 -5.79 4.83
C PRO A 98 -11.96 -7.05 5.21
N ALA A 99 -10.65 -7.04 4.93
CA ALA A 99 -9.80 -8.13 5.39
C ALA A 99 -9.72 -8.10 6.91
N GLU A 100 -9.65 -9.29 7.53
CA GLU A 100 -9.39 -9.38 8.97
C GLU A 100 -8.03 -8.73 9.28
N PRO A 101 -7.89 -7.94 10.36
CA PRO A 101 -6.62 -7.28 10.70
C PRO A 101 -5.44 -8.26 10.81
N ALA A 102 -5.66 -9.46 11.34
CA ALA A 102 -4.63 -10.49 11.43
C ALA A 102 -4.13 -10.98 10.06
N TYR A 103 -5.04 -11.09 9.07
CA TYR A 103 -4.66 -11.44 7.71
C TYR A 103 -3.82 -10.32 7.08
N ALA A 104 -4.28 -9.07 7.22
CA ALA A 104 -3.56 -7.90 6.71
C ALA A 104 -2.15 -7.78 7.31
N ASP A 105 -2.02 -7.92 8.64
CA ASP A 105 -0.75 -7.88 9.35
C ASP A 105 0.23 -8.96 8.85
N GLU A 106 -0.24 -10.20 8.71
CA GLU A 106 0.61 -11.30 8.23
C GLU A 106 1.11 -11.05 6.80
N ARG A 107 0.25 -10.57 5.89
CA ARG A 107 0.65 -10.25 4.52
C ARG A 107 1.64 -9.08 4.49
N GLN A 108 1.39 -8.01 5.24
CA GLN A 108 2.29 -6.86 5.28
C GLN A 108 3.65 -7.21 5.89
N ALA A 109 3.71 -8.10 6.87
CA ALA A 109 4.98 -8.63 7.38
C ALA A 109 5.83 -9.26 6.27
N ARG A 110 5.21 -10.06 5.39
CA ARG A 110 5.91 -10.69 4.25
C ARG A 110 6.29 -9.70 3.17
N ILE A 111 5.41 -8.76 2.85
CA ILE A 111 5.70 -7.67 1.91
C ILE A 111 6.91 -6.86 2.40
N ALA A 112 6.92 -6.47 3.68
CA ALA A 112 8.01 -5.70 4.28
C ALA A 112 9.34 -6.49 4.29
N GLU A 113 9.28 -7.81 4.52
CA GLU A 113 10.45 -8.71 4.44
C GLU A 113 11.06 -8.72 3.02
N VAL A 114 10.24 -8.93 1.99
CA VAL A 114 10.69 -8.93 0.59
C VAL A 114 11.23 -7.56 0.18
N ALA A 115 10.50 -6.49 0.51
CA ALA A 115 10.92 -5.12 0.20
C ALA A 115 12.26 -4.77 0.87
N ARG A 116 12.45 -5.17 2.13
CA ARG A 116 13.72 -5.00 2.85
C ARG A 116 14.86 -5.78 2.20
N GLY A 117 14.60 -7.01 1.73
CA GLY A 117 15.59 -7.81 1.01
C GLY A 117 16.12 -7.12 -0.26
N ILE A 118 15.27 -6.37 -0.96
CA ILE A 118 15.63 -5.68 -2.21
C ILE A 118 16.25 -4.30 -1.94
N MET A 119 15.63 -3.51 -1.06
CA MET A 119 16.04 -2.13 -0.81
C MET A 119 17.17 -2.01 0.23
N GLY A 120 17.45 -3.08 0.99
CA GLY A 120 18.42 -3.08 2.09
C GLY A 120 17.98 -2.26 3.30
N ARG A 121 16.72 -1.79 3.33
CA ARG A 121 16.15 -0.93 4.38
C ARG A 121 14.65 -1.16 4.51
N HIS A 122 14.07 -0.65 5.59
CA HIS A 122 12.62 -0.61 5.74
C HIS A 122 11.97 0.24 4.63
N VAL A 123 10.88 -0.28 4.08
CA VAL A 123 9.99 0.41 3.14
C VAL A 123 8.61 0.40 3.78
N PRO A 124 8.01 1.56 4.10
CA PRO A 124 6.70 1.60 4.72
C PRO A 124 5.64 0.91 3.86
N VAL A 125 4.80 0.11 4.50
CA VAL A 125 3.68 -0.61 3.89
C VAL A 125 2.39 -0.10 4.52
N LEU A 126 1.57 0.59 3.72
CA LEU A 126 0.25 1.09 4.12
C LEU A 126 -0.81 0.04 3.81
N TYR A 127 -1.81 -0.11 4.67
CA TYR A 127 -2.99 -0.92 4.36
C TYR A 127 -3.97 -0.12 3.50
N GLY A 128 -4.23 -0.58 2.28
CA GLY A 128 -5.12 0.04 1.29
C GLY A 128 -6.43 -0.69 1.04
N GLY A 129 -6.80 -1.66 1.89
CA GLY A 129 -8.11 -2.30 1.84
C GLY A 129 -9.26 -1.38 2.29
N SER A 130 -10.46 -1.95 2.51
CA SER A 130 -11.64 -1.20 2.96
C SER A 130 -11.52 -0.68 4.41
N VAL A 131 -10.83 0.45 4.59
CA VAL A 131 -10.70 1.17 5.86
C VAL A 131 -11.93 2.01 6.15
N ASN A 132 -12.46 1.90 7.37
CA ASN A 132 -13.63 2.63 7.85
C ASN A 132 -13.54 2.87 9.38
N PRO A 133 -14.43 3.69 9.97
CA PRO A 133 -14.41 3.99 11.40
C PRO A 133 -14.52 2.76 12.32
N GLY A 134 -15.08 1.65 11.82
CA GLY A 134 -15.27 0.41 12.57
C GLY A 134 -14.02 -0.48 12.66
N ASN A 135 -13.04 -0.33 11.76
CA ASN A 135 -11.84 -1.18 11.74
C ASN A 135 -10.51 -0.40 11.80
N CYS A 136 -10.51 0.92 11.62
CA CYS A 136 -9.27 1.71 11.54
C CYS A 136 -8.39 1.64 12.80
N GLU A 137 -8.98 1.56 14.00
CA GLU A 137 -8.20 1.46 15.26
C GLU A 137 -7.51 0.11 15.40
N GLU A 138 -8.15 -0.98 14.96
CA GLU A 138 -7.56 -2.33 15.00
C GLU A 138 -6.47 -2.48 13.96
N LEU A 139 -6.72 -2.00 12.72
CA LEU A 139 -5.74 -2.07 11.63
C LEU A 139 -4.47 -1.26 11.96
N VAL A 140 -4.61 -0.05 12.49
CA VAL A 140 -3.42 0.78 12.78
C VAL A 140 -2.64 0.30 14.02
N ALA A 141 -3.25 -0.56 14.85
CA ALA A 141 -2.58 -1.17 16.00
C ALA A 141 -1.82 -2.46 15.62
N CYS A 142 -1.94 -2.93 14.38
CA CYS A 142 -1.22 -4.09 13.89
C CYS A 142 0.29 -3.77 13.74
N PRO A 143 1.20 -4.63 14.24
CA PRO A 143 2.64 -4.33 14.26
C PRO A 143 3.31 -4.08 12.91
N HIS A 144 2.77 -4.64 11.82
CA HIS A 144 3.34 -4.56 10.48
C HIS A 144 2.56 -3.62 9.55
N ILE A 145 1.60 -2.86 10.08
CA ILE A 145 0.82 -1.90 9.32
C ILE A 145 1.35 -0.49 9.63
N ASP A 146 2.16 0.07 8.72
CA ASP A 146 2.83 1.36 8.93
C ASP A 146 1.90 2.57 8.76
N GLY A 147 0.67 2.34 8.29
CA GLY A 147 -0.36 3.35 8.14
C GLY A 147 -1.54 2.87 7.30
N LEU A 148 -2.50 3.77 7.10
CA LEU A 148 -3.74 3.48 6.38
C LEU A 148 -3.82 4.32 5.11
N PHE A 149 -4.08 3.66 3.98
CA PHE A 149 -4.35 4.28 2.69
C PHE A 149 -5.87 4.24 2.44
N ILE A 150 -6.55 5.36 2.68
CA ILE A 150 -8.01 5.40 2.81
C ILE A 150 -8.65 5.88 1.50
N GLY A 151 -9.46 5.01 0.88
CA GLY A 151 -10.26 5.36 -0.29
C GLY A 151 -11.59 6.04 0.06
N ARG A 152 -12.71 5.35 -0.17
CA ARG A 152 -14.08 5.91 -0.11
C ARG A 152 -14.46 6.59 1.19
N SER A 153 -13.97 6.09 2.34
CA SER A 153 -14.25 6.71 3.64
C SER A 153 -13.66 8.12 3.78
N ALA A 154 -12.73 8.51 2.89
CA ALA A 154 -12.14 9.84 2.83
C ALA A 154 -12.84 10.81 1.86
N TRP A 155 -13.91 10.38 1.16
CA TRP A 155 -14.63 11.26 0.21
C TRP A 155 -15.38 12.41 0.88
N ALA A 156 -15.82 12.21 2.12
CA ALA A 156 -16.37 13.27 2.97
C ALA A 156 -15.31 13.68 4.00
N ALA A 157 -15.07 14.98 4.13
CA ALA A 157 -14.06 15.52 5.04
C ALA A 157 -14.32 15.07 6.49
N GLU A 158 -15.59 15.03 6.90
CA GLU A 158 -16.02 14.59 8.22
C GLU A 158 -15.65 13.13 8.49
N GLY A 159 -15.83 12.26 7.48
CA GLY A 159 -15.47 10.84 7.58
C GLY A 159 -13.96 10.64 7.70
N TYR A 160 -13.19 11.39 6.92
CA TYR A 160 -11.73 11.37 7.00
C TYR A 160 -11.21 11.86 8.35
N LEU A 161 -11.75 12.98 8.85
CA LEU A 161 -11.36 13.56 10.15
C LEU A 161 -11.73 12.64 11.33
N ASP A 162 -12.87 11.93 11.27
CA ASP A 162 -13.24 10.95 12.29
C ASP A 162 -12.22 9.79 12.34
N ILE A 163 -11.83 9.25 11.19
CA ILE A 163 -10.80 8.19 11.12
C ILE A 163 -9.46 8.70 11.67
N LEU A 164 -9.02 9.90 11.29
CA LEU A 164 -7.79 10.50 11.81
C LEU A 164 -7.80 10.66 13.33
N ALA A 165 -8.92 11.13 13.90
CA ALA A 165 -9.06 11.28 15.35
C ALA A 165 -9.01 9.94 16.08
N ARG A 166 -9.65 8.90 15.52
CA ARG A 166 -9.63 7.53 16.05
C ARG A 166 -8.23 6.93 16.04
N VAL A 167 -7.56 7.00 14.88
CA VAL A 167 -6.19 6.52 14.70
C VAL A 167 -5.22 7.23 15.64
N SER A 168 -5.26 8.56 15.70
CA SER A 168 -4.40 9.35 16.60
C SER A 168 -4.58 8.94 18.06
N ARG A 169 -5.83 8.71 18.50
CA ARG A 169 -6.14 8.24 19.85
C ARG A 169 -5.66 6.80 20.09
N ALA A 170 -5.80 5.90 19.11
CA ALA A 170 -5.34 4.52 19.23
C ALA A 170 -3.82 4.47 19.42
N LEU A 171 -3.07 5.21 18.59
CA LEU A 171 -1.61 5.28 18.66
C LEU A 171 -1.10 5.99 19.93
N SER A 172 -1.84 6.98 20.45
CA SER A 172 -1.48 7.67 21.69
C SER A 172 -1.66 6.81 22.96
N LYS A 173 -2.30 5.64 22.86
CA LYS A 173 -2.57 4.75 23.99
C LYS A 173 -1.47 3.72 24.23
N GLU A 174 -0.45 3.61 23.38
CA GLU A 174 0.70 2.76 23.67
C GLU A 174 1.47 3.30 24.88
N PRO A 175 1.57 2.56 25.99
CA PRO A 175 2.49 2.91 27.05
C PRO A 175 3.90 2.56 26.58
N THR A 176 4.80 3.54 26.63
CA THR A 176 6.26 3.32 26.73
C THR A 176 6.53 2.09 27.58
N SER A 177 7.01 1.02 26.95
CA SER A 177 7.61 -0.15 27.61
C SER A 177 9.07 -0.23 27.20
#